data_AF-A0A9X4ARW3-F1
#
_entry.id   AF-A0A9X4ARW3-F1
#
_cell.length_a   1.000
_cell.length_b   1.000
_cell.length_c   1.000
_cell.angle_alpha   90.00
_cell.angle_beta   90.00
_cell.angle_gamma   90.00
#
_symmetry.space_group_name_H-M   'P 1'
#
loop_
_entity.id
_entity.type
_entity.pdbx_description
1 polymer ?
#
loop_
_entity_poly.entity_id
_entity_poly.type
_entity_poly.pdbx_seq_one_letter_code
_entity_poly.pdbx_strand_id
1 'polypeptide(L)'
;MSRPKTSSTRAARPSPTGLPSREVLLRDLGRAPDERPVFSLPSPLLPWLALLLGVAVALLAPGLTREGPWGVTLWAALVLAILVIVLFPRKLIVGEDGLLLVWVGARFIPYRDIAYVETSDGFYFRNPGINIALRSGHAVDFATSVFKDRWAERDALLSLIRVTIEAASARRPARAPEALGRGGRPYDAWARALRAIGSGAHEGMRTSPIPADELLRIAESPSAPTVDRAAAFVALASSQDDENLRRLRIAVDLTAAPDTKATLQAALEAKGDEASSAEVLAFAEARTTRP
;
A
#
# COMPACT_ATOMS: atom_id res chain seq x y z
N MET A 1 18.94 10.73 39.66
CA MET A 1 18.22 11.84 38.98
C MET A 1 18.26 11.59 37.48
N SER A 2 17.20 11.03 36.90
CA SER A 2 17.13 10.68 35.47
C SER A 2 16.71 11.89 34.66
N ARG A 3 17.55 12.34 33.72
CA ARG A 3 17.21 13.43 32.80
C ARG A 3 16.06 12.98 31.88
N PRO A 4 15.00 13.80 31.70
CA PRO A 4 13.97 13.51 30.72
C PRO A 4 14.58 13.52 29.31
N LYS A 5 14.35 12.46 28.53
CA LYS A 5 14.69 12.41 27.10
C LYS A 5 13.85 13.46 26.39
N THR A 6 14.45 14.62 26.09
CA THR A 6 13.90 15.58 25.16
C THR A 6 13.92 14.95 23.77
N SER A 7 12.78 14.39 23.36
CA SER A 7 12.52 14.03 21.97
C SER A 7 12.77 15.27 21.12
N SER A 8 13.89 15.27 20.40
CA SER A 8 14.27 16.33 19.47
C SER A 8 13.20 16.39 18.38
N THR A 9 12.26 17.31 18.53
CA THR A 9 11.28 17.66 17.51
C THR A 9 12.04 18.34 16.39
N ARG A 10 12.55 17.55 15.44
CA ARG A 10 13.19 18.03 14.22
C ARG A 10 12.17 18.92 13.50
N ALA A 11 12.42 20.24 13.50
CA ALA A 11 11.53 21.18 12.83
C ALA A 11 11.34 20.74 11.37
N ALA A 12 10.10 20.41 11.01
CA ALA A 12 9.75 19.99 9.67
C ALA A 12 10.13 21.11 8.68
N ARG A 13 10.97 20.80 7.68
CA ARG A 13 11.22 21.74 6.59
C ARG A 13 9.89 22.04 5.88
N PRO A 14 9.55 23.31 5.62
CA PRO A 14 8.34 23.64 4.87
C PRO A 14 8.38 22.97 3.50
N SER A 15 7.25 22.39 3.09
CA SER A 15 7.11 21.75 1.77
C SER A 15 7.35 22.80 0.67
N PRO A 16 8.11 22.50 -0.40
CA PRO A 16 8.33 23.44 -1.49
C PRO A 16 7.04 23.91 -2.17
N THR A 17 5.96 23.15 -2.06
CA THR A 17 4.64 23.46 -2.62
C THR A 17 3.70 24.21 -1.68
N GLY A 18 4.11 24.50 -0.44
CA GLY A 18 3.24 25.10 0.57
C GLY A 18 2.11 24.17 1.06
N LEU A 19 2.10 22.91 0.61
CA LEU A 19 1.18 21.90 1.13
C LEU A 19 1.55 21.52 2.58
N PRO A 20 0.56 21.25 3.44
CA PRO A 20 0.81 20.73 4.77
C PRO A 20 1.57 19.40 4.69
N SER A 21 2.44 19.13 5.66
CA SER A 21 3.18 17.87 5.69
C SER A 21 2.23 16.69 5.85
N ARG A 22 2.64 15.51 5.35
CA ARG A 22 1.90 14.25 5.53
C ARG A 22 1.50 14.01 6.99
N GLU A 23 2.38 14.30 7.92
CA GLU A 23 2.14 14.13 9.36
C GLU A 23 1.01 15.02 9.89
N VAL A 24 0.96 16.28 9.43
CA VAL A 24 -0.12 17.22 9.78
C VAL A 24 -1.44 16.74 9.22
N LEU A 25 -1.47 16.35 7.94
CA LEU A 25 -2.68 15.84 7.30
C LEU A 25 -3.21 14.56 7.96
N LEU A 26 -2.32 13.65 8.37
CA LEU A 26 -2.74 12.44 9.10
C LEU A 26 -3.30 12.79 10.48
N ARG A 27 -2.69 13.74 11.18
CA ARG A 27 -3.20 14.21 12.47
C ARG A 27 -4.57 14.88 12.33
N ASP A 28 -4.79 15.67 11.29
CA ASP A 28 -6.09 16.30 10.99
C ASP A 28 -7.16 15.26 10.67
N LEU A 29 -6.75 14.12 10.11
CA LEU A 29 -7.60 12.94 9.89
C LEU A 29 -7.74 12.05 11.13
N GLY A 30 -7.18 12.44 12.28
CA GLY A 30 -7.21 11.68 13.53
C GLY A 30 -6.37 10.39 13.51
N ARG A 31 -5.32 10.34 12.69
CA ARG A 31 -4.42 9.19 12.50
C ARG A 31 -3.02 9.47 13.02
N ALA A 32 -2.32 8.42 13.45
CA ALA A 32 -0.92 8.53 13.83
C ALA A 32 -0.02 8.68 12.58
N PRO A 33 1.14 9.36 12.67
CA PRO A 33 2.00 9.64 11.50
C PRO A 33 2.62 8.37 10.88
N ASP A 34 2.81 7.33 11.68
CA ASP A 34 3.31 6.00 11.31
C ASP A 34 2.19 5.01 10.96
N GLU A 35 0.92 5.38 11.20
CA GLU A 35 -0.23 4.54 10.84
C GLU A 35 -0.42 4.50 9.33
N ARG A 36 -0.76 3.31 8.83
CA ARG A 36 -1.20 3.18 7.43
C ARG A 36 -2.57 3.86 7.28
N PRO A 37 -2.70 4.86 6.39
CA PRO A 37 -3.99 5.49 6.12
C PRO A 37 -4.90 4.48 5.42
N VAL A 38 -5.86 3.92 6.17
CA VAL A 38 -6.91 3.03 5.65
C VAL A 38 -8.25 3.75 5.72
N PHE A 39 -8.81 4.01 4.55
CA PHE A 39 -10.11 4.67 4.41
C PHE A 39 -11.16 3.68 3.93
N SER A 40 -12.31 3.67 4.59
CA SER A 40 -13.47 2.90 4.16
C SER A 40 -14.30 3.74 3.22
N LEU A 41 -14.36 3.34 1.96
CA LEU A 41 -15.16 3.97 0.92
C LEU A 41 -16.50 3.24 0.79
N PRO A 42 -17.61 3.96 0.52
CA PRO A 42 -18.89 3.33 0.23
C PRO A 42 -18.83 2.43 -1.02
N SER A 43 -19.71 1.44 -1.06
CA SER A 43 -19.85 0.57 -2.22
C SER A 43 -20.36 1.34 -3.44
N PRO A 44 -19.81 1.09 -4.63
CA PRO A 44 -20.29 1.71 -5.88
C PRO A 44 -21.67 1.18 -6.29
N LEU A 45 -22.13 0.07 -5.67
CA LEU A 45 -23.44 -0.52 -5.92
C LEU A 45 -24.54 0.08 -5.04
N LEU A 46 -24.18 0.89 -4.03
CA LEU A 46 -25.15 1.49 -3.12
C LEU A 46 -26.23 2.32 -3.85
N PRO A 47 -25.90 3.13 -4.89
CA PRO A 47 -26.91 3.77 -5.75
C PRO A 47 -27.88 2.80 -6.43
N TRP A 48 -27.39 1.63 -6.78
CA TRP A 48 -28.14 0.62 -7.51
C TRP A 48 -28.96 -0.26 -6.58
N LEU A 49 -28.77 -0.18 -5.25
CA LEU A 49 -29.44 -1.04 -4.29
C LEU A 49 -30.95 -1.00 -4.45
N ALA A 50 -31.54 0.20 -4.52
CA ALA A 50 -32.99 0.35 -4.66
C ALA A 50 -33.51 -0.25 -5.98
N LEU A 51 -32.76 -0.06 -7.08
CA LEU A 51 -33.11 -0.63 -8.37
C LEU A 51 -32.99 -2.15 -8.35
N LEU A 52 -31.89 -2.70 -7.84
CA LEU A 52 -31.66 -4.14 -7.73
C LEU A 52 -32.70 -4.80 -6.82
N LEU A 53 -33.03 -4.16 -5.69
CA LEU A 53 -34.06 -4.64 -4.78
C LEU A 53 -35.44 -4.61 -5.45
N GLY A 54 -35.77 -3.53 -6.16
CA GLY A 54 -37.02 -3.39 -6.90
C GLY A 54 -37.17 -4.42 -8.02
N VAL A 55 -36.11 -4.65 -8.80
CA VAL A 55 -36.08 -5.69 -9.85
C VAL A 55 -36.20 -7.09 -9.23
N ALA A 56 -35.47 -7.36 -8.13
CA ALA A 56 -35.57 -8.64 -7.43
C ALA A 56 -36.98 -8.88 -6.87
N VAL A 57 -37.62 -7.86 -6.29
CA VAL A 57 -39.01 -7.93 -5.81
C VAL A 57 -39.96 -8.20 -6.99
N ALA A 58 -39.83 -7.47 -8.09
CA ALA A 58 -40.72 -7.60 -9.24
C ALA A 58 -40.61 -8.98 -9.93
N LEU A 59 -39.39 -9.51 -10.09
CA LEU A 59 -39.17 -10.81 -10.72
C LEU A 59 -39.62 -11.99 -9.85
N LEU A 60 -39.59 -11.85 -8.52
CA LEU A 60 -39.83 -12.95 -7.58
C LEU A 60 -41.20 -12.91 -6.90
N ALA A 61 -41.90 -11.78 -6.93
CA ALA A 61 -43.26 -11.64 -6.39
C ALA A 61 -44.26 -12.72 -6.88
N PRO A 62 -44.24 -13.17 -8.15
CA PRO A 62 -45.13 -14.25 -8.61
C PRO A 62 -44.82 -15.60 -7.96
N GLY A 63 -43.55 -15.87 -7.64
CA GLY A 63 -43.13 -17.12 -6.97
C GLY A 63 -43.49 -17.14 -5.48
N LEU A 64 -43.39 -16.00 -4.81
CA LEU A 64 -43.77 -15.85 -3.39
C LEU A 64 -45.26 -16.12 -3.12
N THR A 65 -46.12 -15.98 -4.13
CA THR A 65 -47.56 -16.19 -3.99
C THR A 65 -48.01 -17.63 -4.31
N ARG A 66 -47.12 -18.46 -4.87
CA ARG A 66 -47.44 -19.83 -5.33
C ARG A 66 -46.67 -20.94 -4.63
N GLU A 67 -45.45 -20.67 -4.19
CA GLU A 67 -44.55 -21.67 -3.63
C GLU A 67 -44.61 -21.63 -2.09
N GLY A 68 -44.59 -22.79 -1.43
CA GLY A 68 -44.64 -22.93 0.03
C GLY A 68 -43.47 -22.26 0.77
N PRO A 69 -43.23 -22.59 2.07
CA PRO A 69 -42.27 -21.88 2.94
C PRO A 69 -40.85 -21.75 2.36
N TRP A 70 -40.44 -22.65 1.47
CA TRP A 70 -39.15 -22.63 0.79
C TRP A 70 -38.93 -21.38 -0.09
N GLY A 71 -39.97 -20.87 -0.77
CA GLY A 71 -39.86 -19.68 -1.63
C GLY A 71 -39.48 -18.42 -0.84
N VAL A 72 -40.08 -18.24 0.33
CA VAL A 72 -39.77 -17.13 1.24
C VAL A 72 -38.33 -17.22 1.74
N THR A 73 -37.86 -18.42 2.09
CA THR A 73 -36.48 -18.60 2.57
C THR A 73 -35.43 -18.30 1.51
N LEU A 74 -35.63 -18.76 0.27
CA LEU A 74 -34.71 -18.44 -0.85
C LEU A 74 -34.69 -16.94 -1.16
N TRP A 75 -35.84 -16.27 -1.06
CA TRP A 75 -35.93 -14.82 -1.25
C TRP A 75 -35.18 -14.06 -0.15
N ALA A 76 -35.42 -14.41 1.11
CA ALA A 76 -34.72 -13.81 2.24
C ALA A 76 -33.20 -13.99 2.12
N ALA A 77 -32.75 -15.17 1.70
CA ALA A 77 -31.34 -15.45 1.46
C ALA A 77 -30.75 -14.62 0.33
N LEU A 78 -31.46 -14.45 -0.79
CA LEU A 78 -31.01 -13.63 -1.93
C LEU A 78 -30.93 -12.15 -1.55
N VAL A 79 -31.96 -11.61 -0.89
CA VAL A 79 -31.96 -10.22 -0.43
C VAL A 79 -30.83 -9.98 0.55
N LEU A 80 -30.62 -10.90 1.49
CA LEU A 80 -29.50 -10.84 2.43
C LEU A 80 -28.16 -10.87 1.67
N ALA A 81 -27.99 -11.73 0.66
CA ALA A 81 -26.78 -11.80 -0.13
C ALA A 81 -26.51 -10.49 -0.91
N ILE A 82 -27.53 -9.90 -1.55
CA ILE A 82 -27.43 -8.60 -2.23
C ILE A 82 -27.07 -7.51 -1.21
N LEU A 83 -27.74 -7.49 -0.06
CA LEU A 83 -27.48 -6.53 1.00
C LEU A 83 -26.03 -6.63 1.50
N VAL A 84 -25.51 -7.85 1.71
CA VAL A 84 -24.12 -8.08 2.11
C VAL A 84 -23.14 -7.57 1.05
N ILE A 85 -23.37 -7.88 -0.23
CA ILE A 85 -22.49 -7.43 -1.34
C ILE A 85 -22.49 -5.91 -1.47
N VAL A 86 -23.66 -5.28 -1.36
CA VAL A 86 -23.80 -3.83 -1.50
C VAL A 86 -23.30 -3.08 -0.27
N LEU A 87 -23.44 -3.64 0.93
CA LEU A 87 -22.93 -3.03 2.16
C LEU A 87 -21.44 -3.29 2.39
N PHE A 88 -20.81 -4.19 1.63
CA PHE A 88 -19.40 -4.47 1.82
C PHE A 88 -18.54 -3.25 1.47
N PRO A 89 -17.86 -2.63 2.46
CA PRO A 89 -17.13 -1.40 2.24
C PRO A 89 -15.90 -1.65 1.36
N ARG A 90 -15.61 -0.71 0.48
CA ARG A 90 -14.33 -0.67 -0.24
C ARG A 90 -13.28 -0.13 0.72
N LYS A 91 -12.05 -0.61 0.65
CA LYS A 91 -10.93 -0.03 1.40
C LYS A 91 -9.95 0.62 0.44
N LEU A 92 -9.57 1.86 0.73
CA LEU A 92 -8.45 2.53 0.09
C LEU A 92 -7.30 2.58 1.08
N ILE A 93 -6.17 2.03 0.67
CA ILE A 93 -4.93 2.04 1.44
C ILE A 93 -3.95 2.94 0.69
N VAL A 94 -3.45 3.98 1.35
CA VAL A 94 -2.48 4.93 0.78
C VAL A 94 -1.08 4.55 1.28
N GLY A 95 -0.25 3.99 0.40
CA GLY A 95 1.12 3.60 0.74
C GLY A 95 2.17 4.64 0.34
N GLU A 96 3.44 4.31 0.54
CA GLU A 96 4.56 5.09 -0.01
C GLU A 96 4.84 4.81 -1.50
N ASP A 97 4.40 3.67 -1.99
CA ASP A 97 4.59 3.17 -3.37
C ASP A 97 3.38 3.34 -4.28
N GLY A 98 2.19 3.49 -3.72
CA GLY A 98 0.98 3.71 -4.49
C GLY A 98 -0.30 3.60 -3.67
N LEU A 99 -1.39 3.41 -4.40
CA LEU A 99 -2.74 3.29 -3.84
C LEU A 99 -3.24 1.86 -4.05
N LEU A 100 -3.77 1.25 -2.99
CA LEU A 100 -4.40 -0.07 -3.06
C LEU A 100 -5.89 0.05 -2.77
N LEU A 101 -6.69 -0.30 -3.78
CA LEU A 101 -8.15 -0.37 -3.69
C LEU A 101 -8.58 -1.83 -3.48
N VAL A 102 -9.28 -2.11 -2.38
CA VAL A 102 -9.77 -3.45 -2.03
C VAL A 102 -11.29 -3.46 -2.01
N TRP A 103 -11.91 -4.38 -2.75
CA TRP A 103 -13.35 -4.64 -2.72
C TRP A 103 -13.63 -6.13 -2.94
N VAL A 104 -13.96 -6.53 -4.17
CA VAL A 104 -14.05 -7.91 -4.65
C VAL A 104 -12.77 -8.22 -5.44
N GLY A 105 -11.65 -8.12 -4.74
CA GLY A 105 -10.30 -8.13 -5.32
C GLY A 105 -9.48 -6.92 -4.89
N ALA A 106 -8.20 -6.95 -5.24
CA ALA A 106 -7.22 -5.93 -4.91
C ALA A 106 -6.68 -5.33 -6.22
N ARG A 107 -6.78 -4.00 -6.35
CA ARG A 107 -6.19 -3.26 -7.47
C ARG A 107 -5.17 -2.27 -6.92
N PHE A 108 -3.91 -2.51 -7.23
CA PHE A 108 -2.82 -1.59 -6.91
C PHE A 108 -2.61 -0.61 -8.07
N ILE A 109 -2.38 0.66 -7.74
CA ILE A 109 -2.11 1.76 -8.66
C ILE A 109 -0.82 2.43 -8.19
N PRO A 110 0.32 2.21 -8.87
CA PRO A 110 1.58 2.84 -8.47
C PRO A 110 1.55 4.35 -8.78
N TYR A 111 2.23 5.16 -7.98
CA TYR A 111 2.20 6.62 -8.15
C TYR A 111 2.71 7.09 -9.52
N ARG A 112 3.63 6.34 -10.13
CA ARG A 112 4.14 6.64 -11.47
C ARG A 112 3.06 6.56 -12.56
N ASP A 113 2.03 5.75 -12.36
CA ASP A 113 0.94 5.56 -13.33
C ASP A 113 -0.15 6.64 -13.19
N ILE A 114 -0.11 7.43 -12.11
CA ILE A 114 -1.07 8.51 -11.87
C ILE A 114 -0.60 9.75 -12.65
N ALA A 115 -1.50 10.28 -13.48
CA ALA A 115 -1.28 11.52 -14.22
C ALA A 115 -1.65 12.73 -13.34
N TYR A 116 -2.85 12.73 -12.78
CA TYR A 116 -3.34 13.75 -11.86
C TYR A 116 -4.50 13.22 -11.01
N VAL A 117 -4.82 13.94 -9.94
CA VAL A 117 -5.92 13.61 -9.02
C VAL A 117 -6.77 14.85 -8.80
N GLU A 118 -8.07 14.71 -9.07
CA GLU A 118 -9.06 15.78 -9.00
C GLU A 118 -10.28 15.38 -8.17
N THR A 119 -11.01 16.40 -7.71
CA THR A 119 -12.34 16.17 -7.12
C THR A 119 -13.31 15.78 -8.23
N SER A 120 -14.11 14.74 -7.99
CA SER A 120 -15.24 14.42 -8.83
C SER A 120 -16.54 14.80 -8.13
N ASP A 121 -17.41 15.49 -8.86
CA ASP A 121 -18.82 15.58 -8.50
C ASP A 121 -19.47 14.29 -9.02
N GLY A 122 -19.39 13.24 -8.21
CA GLY A 122 -19.60 11.85 -8.66
C GLY A 122 -20.89 11.63 -9.47
N PHE A 123 -20.83 10.67 -10.39
CA PHE A 123 -21.79 10.47 -11.49
C PHE A 123 -23.27 10.32 -11.07
N TYR A 124 -23.57 9.77 -9.89
CA TYR A 124 -24.95 9.35 -9.55
C TYR A 124 -25.68 10.21 -8.51
N PHE A 125 -25.02 10.97 -7.62
CA PHE A 125 -25.72 11.71 -6.55
C PHE A 125 -25.10 13.05 -6.12
N ARG A 126 -24.17 13.64 -6.89
CA ARG A 126 -23.38 14.81 -6.42
C ARG A 126 -22.70 14.54 -5.07
N ASN A 127 -22.32 13.29 -4.84
CA ASN A 127 -21.54 12.93 -3.66
C ASN A 127 -20.08 13.31 -3.91
N PRO A 128 -19.37 13.80 -2.89
CA PRO A 128 -17.95 14.10 -3.00
C PRO A 128 -17.18 12.82 -3.39
N GLY A 129 -16.50 12.86 -4.53
CA GLY A 129 -15.64 11.78 -5.02
C GLY A 129 -14.25 12.26 -5.36
N ILE A 130 -13.36 11.31 -5.62
CA ILE A 130 -12.00 11.56 -6.11
C ILE A 130 -11.85 10.82 -7.43
N ASN A 131 -11.47 11.55 -8.47
CA ASN A 131 -11.08 10.98 -9.75
C ASN A 131 -9.56 10.91 -9.82
N ILE A 132 -9.06 9.70 -10.09
CA ILE A 132 -7.64 9.44 -10.34
C ILE A 132 -7.47 9.16 -11.82
N ALA A 133 -6.93 10.13 -12.55
CA ALA A 133 -6.58 9.96 -13.95
C ALA A 133 -5.23 9.24 -14.06
N LEU A 134 -5.20 8.15 -14.82
CA LEU A 134 -3.99 7.37 -15.09
C LEU A 134 -3.33 7.85 -16.39
N ARG A 135 -2.01 7.71 -16.48
CA ARG A 135 -1.24 8.02 -17.71
C ARG A 135 -1.64 7.16 -18.90
N SER A 136 -2.24 6.00 -18.66
CA SER A 136 -2.81 5.14 -19.70
C SER A 136 -4.09 5.71 -20.34
N GLY A 137 -4.63 6.82 -19.84
CA GLY A 137 -5.90 7.41 -20.29
C GLY A 137 -7.14 6.85 -19.58
N HIS A 138 -6.98 5.80 -18.77
CA HIS A 138 -8.06 5.31 -17.90
C HIS A 138 -8.23 6.23 -16.67
N ALA A 139 -9.44 6.31 -16.15
CA ALA A 139 -9.72 6.99 -14.89
C ALA A 139 -10.30 6.00 -13.86
N VAL A 140 -9.96 6.21 -12.60
CA VAL A 140 -10.54 5.48 -11.47
C VAL A 140 -11.27 6.47 -10.59
N ASP A 141 -12.59 6.36 -10.55
CA ASP A 141 -13.45 7.20 -9.72
C ASP A 141 -13.95 6.40 -8.51
N PHE A 142 -13.99 7.04 -7.35
CA PHE A 142 -14.64 6.51 -6.16
C PHE A 142 -15.19 7.64 -5.29
N ALA A 143 -16.37 7.39 -4.74
CA ALA A 143 -16.97 8.25 -3.72
C ALA A 143 -16.21 8.09 -2.40
N THR A 144 -15.96 9.20 -1.69
CA THR A 144 -15.32 9.16 -0.37
C THR A 144 -16.33 9.06 0.76
N SER A 145 -17.56 9.54 0.55
CA SER A 145 -18.64 9.51 1.54
C SER A 145 -20.01 9.41 0.87
N VAL A 146 -20.98 8.82 1.59
CA VAL A 146 -22.41 8.84 1.23
C VAL A 146 -23.10 10.09 1.76
N PHE A 147 -22.55 10.69 2.83
CA PHE A 147 -23.13 11.86 3.49
C PHE A 147 -22.46 13.14 3.01
N LYS A 148 -23.27 14.16 2.70
CA LYS A 148 -22.82 15.48 2.20
C LYS A 148 -21.90 16.21 3.17
N ASP A 149 -22.02 15.95 4.47
CA ASP A 149 -21.26 16.66 5.51
C ASP A 149 -19.76 16.29 5.58
N ARG A 150 -19.26 15.50 4.62
CA ARG A 150 -17.87 14.99 4.60
C ARG A 150 -17.01 15.53 3.46
N TRP A 151 -17.32 16.71 2.93
CA TRP A 151 -16.45 17.35 1.93
C TRP A 151 -15.04 17.61 2.47
N ALA A 152 -14.92 17.94 3.76
CA ALA A 152 -13.64 18.08 4.44
C ALA A 152 -12.81 16.77 4.43
N GLU A 153 -13.44 15.60 4.61
CA GLU A 153 -12.74 14.31 4.55
C GLU A 153 -12.23 14.02 3.14
N ARG A 154 -13.02 14.34 2.10
CA ARG A 154 -12.58 14.26 0.69
C ARG A 154 -11.36 15.14 0.46
N ASP A 155 -11.41 16.40 0.87
CA ASP A 155 -10.38 17.39 0.58
C ASP A 155 -9.08 17.08 1.34
N ALA A 156 -9.19 16.58 2.57
CA ALA A 156 -8.05 16.09 3.35
C ALA A 156 -7.43 14.84 2.71
N LEU A 157 -8.24 13.87 2.25
CA LEU A 157 -7.75 12.69 1.55
C LEU A 157 -7.10 13.05 0.20
N LEU A 158 -7.70 13.96 -0.57
CA LEU A 158 -7.12 14.46 -1.81
C LEU A 158 -5.77 15.13 -1.57
N SER A 159 -5.69 15.97 -0.53
CA SER A 159 -4.44 16.63 -0.13
C SER A 159 -3.37 15.61 0.26
N LEU A 160 -3.74 14.58 1.03
CA LEU A 160 -2.85 13.49 1.43
C LEU A 160 -2.30 12.74 0.21
N ILE A 161 -3.17 12.39 -0.75
CA ILE A 161 -2.76 11.70 -1.99
C ILE A 161 -1.82 12.59 -2.81
N ARG A 162 -2.11 13.89 -2.95
CA ARG A 162 -1.24 14.82 -3.70
C ARG A 162 0.15 14.95 -3.05
N VAL A 163 0.20 15.15 -1.73
CA VAL A 163 1.46 15.25 -0.98
C VAL A 163 2.28 13.97 -1.09
N THR A 164 1.64 12.80 -1.02
CA THR A 164 2.33 11.51 -1.14
C THR A 164 2.85 11.25 -2.55
N ILE A 165 2.07 11.56 -3.59
CA ILE A 165 2.53 11.50 -4.99
C ILE A 165 3.72 12.44 -5.21
N GLU A 166 3.62 13.68 -4.75
CA GLU A 166 4.68 14.67 -4.90
C GLU A 166 5.97 14.20 -4.21
N ALA A 167 5.87 13.77 -2.95
CA ALA A 167 6.99 13.23 -2.19
C ALA A 167 7.61 12.00 -2.86
N ALA A 168 6.80 11.11 -3.45
CA ALA A 168 7.29 9.96 -4.20
C ALA A 168 8.02 10.38 -5.48
N SER A 169 7.50 11.38 -6.20
CA SER A 169 8.10 11.89 -7.44
C SER A 169 9.41 12.67 -7.22
N ALA A 170 9.53 13.38 -6.10
CA ALA A 170 10.72 14.13 -5.73
C ALA A 170 11.89 13.23 -5.27
N ARG A 171 11.59 12.00 -4.82
CA ARG A 171 12.63 11.03 -4.43
C ARG A 171 13.31 10.49 -5.69
N ARG A 172 14.61 10.73 -5.81
CA ARG A 172 15.42 10.03 -6.83
C ARG A 172 15.38 8.53 -6.55
N PRO A 173 15.20 7.68 -7.58
CA PRO A 173 15.26 6.24 -7.40
C PRO A 173 16.63 5.88 -6.81
N ALA A 174 16.61 5.16 -5.68
CA ALA A 174 17.84 4.64 -5.10
C ALA A 174 18.34 3.54 -6.04
N ARG A 175 19.49 3.77 -6.68
CA ARG A 175 20.13 2.75 -7.51
C ARG A 175 20.87 1.79 -6.58
N ALA A 176 20.50 0.51 -6.62
CA ALA A 176 21.21 -0.49 -5.86
C ALA A 176 22.67 -0.61 -6.35
N PRO A 177 23.66 -0.66 -5.43
CA PRO A 177 25.02 -1.03 -5.78
C PRO A 177 25.04 -2.40 -6.46
N GLU A 178 25.92 -2.58 -7.45
CA GLU A 178 26.03 -3.84 -8.20
C GLU A 178 26.27 -5.05 -7.29
N ALA A 179 26.94 -4.85 -6.15
CA ALA A 179 27.17 -5.89 -5.15
C ALA A 179 25.89 -6.50 -4.54
N LEU A 180 24.77 -5.76 -4.53
CA LEU A 180 23.46 -6.30 -4.14
C LEU A 180 22.82 -7.16 -5.23
N GLY A 181 23.17 -6.95 -6.49
CA GLY A 181 22.58 -7.68 -7.62
C GLY A 181 23.03 -9.14 -7.66
N ARG A 182 22.17 -10.05 -8.14
CA ARG A 182 22.49 -11.49 -8.17
C ARG A 182 23.75 -11.82 -8.99
N GLY A 183 23.99 -11.13 -10.10
CA GLY A 183 25.18 -11.32 -10.93
C GLY A 183 25.34 -12.74 -11.47
N GLY A 184 24.23 -13.44 -11.75
CA GLY A 184 24.22 -14.83 -12.22
C GLY A 184 24.43 -15.89 -11.13
N ARG A 185 24.67 -15.50 -9.87
CA ARG A 185 24.82 -16.44 -8.73
C ARG A 185 23.57 -17.29 -8.54
N PRO A 186 23.71 -18.55 -8.08
CA PRO A 186 22.60 -19.30 -7.48
C PRO A 186 21.97 -18.53 -6.31
N TYR A 187 20.67 -18.74 -6.04
CA TYR A 187 19.93 -17.96 -5.04
C TYR A 187 20.43 -18.16 -3.61
N ASP A 188 20.85 -19.36 -3.25
CA ASP A 188 21.49 -19.68 -1.97
C ASP A 188 22.81 -18.92 -1.81
N ALA A 189 23.67 -18.97 -2.84
CA ALA A 189 24.94 -18.25 -2.85
C ALA A 189 24.73 -16.72 -2.81
N TRP A 190 23.69 -16.21 -3.46
CA TRP A 190 23.33 -14.80 -3.41
C TRP A 190 22.80 -14.39 -2.03
N ALA A 191 21.88 -15.16 -1.43
CA ALA A 191 21.39 -14.92 -0.08
C ALA A 191 22.55 -14.91 0.93
N ARG A 192 23.44 -15.90 0.88
CA ARG A 192 24.64 -15.97 1.73
C ARG A 192 25.52 -14.73 1.58
N ALA A 193 25.74 -14.27 0.36
CA ALA A 193 26.52 -13.06 0.09
C ALA A 193 25.87 -11.79 0.65
N LEU A 194 24.55 -11.63 0.50
CA LEU A 194 23.80 -10.49 1.06
C LEU A 194 23.88 -10.46 2.60
N ARG A 195 23.77 -11.63 3.23
CA ARG A 195 23.93 -11.74 4.68
C ARG A 195 25.32 -11.36 5.14
N ALA A 196 26.36 -11.79 4.42
CA ALA A 196 27.74 -11.41 4.70
C ALA A 196 27.96 -9.89 4.56
N ILE A 197 27.30 -9.23 3.59
CA ILE A 197 27.31 -7.77 3.46
C ILE A 197 26.68 -7.14 4.71
N GLY A 198 25.50 -7.61 5.12
CA GLY A 198 24.78 -7.07 6.26
C GLY A 198 25.44 -7.28 7.62
N SER A 199 26.19 -8.37 7.79
CA SER A 199 26.92 -8.66 9.02
C SER A 199 28.32 -8.03 9.07
N GLY A 200 28.73 -7.30 8.03
CA GLY A 200 30.10 -6.77 7.90
C GLY A 200 31.17 -7.84 7.65
N ALA A 201 30.79 -9.09 7.36
CA ALA A 201 31.74 -10.18 7.10
C ALA A 201 32.32 -10.14 5.67
N HIS A 202 31.81 -9.27 4.80
CA HIS A 202 32.22 -9.14 3.39
C HIS A 202 33.38 -8.14 3.18
N GLU A 203 34.16 -7.83 4.21
CA GLU A 203 35.33 -6.93 4.14
C GLU A 203 36.54 -7.62 3.49
N GLY A 204 36.48 -7.85 2.18
CA GLY A 204 37.68 -8.12 1.38
C GLY A 204 38.47 -6.83 1.17
N MET A 205 39.81 -6.90 1.15
CA MET A 205 40.69 -5.71 0.96
C MET A 205 40.42 -4.90 -0.33
N ARG A 206 39.58 -5.41 -1.25
CA ARG A 206 39.25 -4.80 -2.55
C ARG A 206 37.79 -4.40 -2.70
N THR A 207 36.93 -4.75 -1.75
CA THR A 207 35.50 -4.46 -1.85
C THR A 207 35.14 -3.45 -0.77
N SER A 208 34.71 -2.26 -1.19
CA SER A 208 34.23 -1.26 -0.23
C SER A 208 32.97 -1.79 0.46
N PRO A 209 32.88 -1.76 1.80
CA PRO A 209 31.65 -2.13 2.49
C PRO A 209 30.52 -1.17 2.07
N ILE A 210 29.30 -1.71 1.93
CA ILE A 210 28.10 -0.89 1.70
C ILE A 210 27.61 -0.40 3.08
N PRO A 211 27.54 0.92 3.31
CA PRO A 211 27.04 1.45 4.58
C PRO A 211 25.59 1.00 4.84
N ALA A 212 25.25 0.68 6.10
CA ALA A 212 23.89 0.29 6.48
C ALA A 212 22.85 1.37 6.11
N ASP A 213 23.21 2.65 6.20
CA ASP A 213 22.35 3.78 5.79
C ASP A 213 22.01 3.76 4.29
N GLU A 214 22.90 3.24 3.44
CA GLU A 214 22.65 3.09 2.01
C GLU A 214 21.70 1.92 1.74
N LEU A 215 21.90 0.79 2.42
CA LEU A 215 20.96 -0.34 2.38
C LEU A 215 19.56 0.08 2.85
N LEU A 216 19.48 0.84 3.94
CA LEU A 216 18.19 1.34 4.47
C LEU A 216 17.51 2.25 3.46
N ARG A 217 18.28 3.13 2.82
CA ARG A 217 17.75 4.01 1.77
C ARG A 217 17.15 3.22 0.60
N ILE A 218 17.75 2.10 0.22
CA ILE A 218 17.24 1.22 -0.85
C ILE A 218 15.99 0.49 -0.37
N ALA A 219 16.05 -0.14 0.81
CA ALA A 219 14.94 -0.87 1.43
C ALA A 219 13.67 -0.01 1.58
N GLU A 220 13.85 1.24 2.03
CA GLU A 220 12.80 2.25 2.24
C GLU A 220 12.40 2.99 0.96
N SER A 221 13.09 2.78 -0.16
CA SER A 221 12.76 3.49 -1.41
C SER A 221 11.56 2.83 -2.09
N PRO A 222 10.39 3.50 -2.20
CA PRO A 222 9.23 2.94 -2.88
C PRO A 222 9.42 2.81 -4.39
N SER A 223 10.37 3.56 -4.97
CA SER A 223 10.68 3.53 -6.40
C SER A 223 11.79 2.53 -6.76
N ALA A 224 12.46 1.92 -5.78
CA ALA A 224 13.42 0.87 -6.02
C ALA A 224 12.70 -0.43 -6.45
N PRO A 225 13.28 -1.21 -7.40
CA PRO A 225 12.75 -2.52 -7.77
C PRO A 225 12.52 -3.43 -6.56
N THR A 226 11.46 -4.24 -6.60
CA THR A 226 11.14 -5.16 -5.48
C THR A 226 12.30 -6.09 -5.14
N VAL A 227 13.02 -6.58 -6.16
CA VAL A 227 14.21 -7.42 -6.01
C VAL A 227 15.35 -6.71 -5.26
N ASP A 228 15.59 -5.43 -5.55
CA ASP A 228 16.63 -4.63 -4.90
C ASP A 228 16.26 -4.33 -3.44
N ARG A 229 15.00 -4.00 -3.18
CA ARG A 229 14.47 -3.81 -1.83
C ARG A 229 14.59 -5.10 -1.02
N ALA A 230 14.19 -6.24 -1.59
CA ALA A 230 14.28 -7.53 -0.92
C ALA A 230 15.74 -7.90 -0.59
N ALA A 231 16.67 -7.66 -1.52
CA ALA A 231 18.10 -7.88 -1.29
C ALA A 231 18.65 -7.02 -0.14
N ALA A 232 18.28 -5.74 -0.10
CA ALA A 232 18.65 -4.84 1.00
C ALA A 232 18.03 -5.29 2.34
N PHE A 233 16.79 -5.77 2.34
CA PHE A 233 16.13 -6.35 3.53
C PHE A 233 16.87 -7.58 4.06
N VAL A 234 17.24 -8.54 3.19
CA VAL A 234 17.99 -9.75 3.59
C VAL A 234 19.35 -9.37 4.19
N ALA A 235 20.04 -8.40 3.60
CA ALA A 235 21.29 -7.89 4.15
C ALA A 235 21.06 -7.28 5.54
N LEU A 236 20.21 -6.26 5.65
CA LEU A 236 19.97 -5.55 6.92
C LEU A 236 19.40 -6.43 8.03
N ALA A 237 18.56 -7.41 7.71
CA ALA A 237 18.02 -8.36 8.69
C ALA A 237 19.12 -9.20 9.38
N SER A 238 20.31 -9.28 8.78
CA SER A 238 21.47 -10.01 9.32
C SER A 238 22.33 -9.17 10.28
N SER A 239 22.16 -7.85 10.35
CA SER A 239 23.04 -6.97 11.13
C SER A 239 22.78 -7.00 12.65
N GLN A 240 21.74 -7.71 13.11
CA GLN A 240 21.26 -7.76 14.51
C GLN A 240 21.01 -6.37 15.16
N ASP A 241 20.83 -5.33 14.35
CA ASP A 241 20.56 -3.97 14.83
C ASP A 241 19.05 -3.76 14.96
N ASP A 242 18.58 -3.63 16.21
CA ASP A 242 17.17 -3.44 16.54
C ASP A 242 16.56 -2.19 15.90
N GLU A 243 17.35 -1.12 15.71
CA GLU A 243 16.85 0.10 15.08
C GLU A 243 16.60 -0.12 13.59
N ASN A 244 17.51 -0.81 12.91
CA ASN A 244 17.33 -1.18 11.50
C ASN A 244 16.11 -2.10 11.34
N LEU A 245 15.96 -3.11 12.21
CA LEU A 245 14.80 -4.00 12.18
C LEU A 245 13.49 -3.24 12.42
N ARG A 246 13.47 -2.26 13.33
CA ARG A 246 12.31 -1.39 13.55
C ARG A 246 11.97 -0.59 12.29
N ARG A 247 12.96 0.02 11.63
CA ARG A 247 12.76 0.76 10.38
C ARG A 247 12.27 -0.12 9.24
N LEU A 248 12.81 -1.33 9.10
CA LEU A 248 12.34 -2.31 8.11
C LEU A 248 10.86 -2.67 8.35
N ARG A 249 10.44 -2.90 9.60
CA ARG A 249 9.02 -3.14 9.92
C ARG A 249 8.13 -1.98 9.48
N ILE A 250 8.56 -0.74 9.78
CA ILE A 250 7.84 0.47 9.35
C ILE A 250 7.75 0.55 7.81
N ALA A 251 8.78 0.11 7.07
CA ALA A 251 8.80 0.10 5.62
C ALA A 251 7.97 -1.04 4.99
N VAL A 252 7.75 -2.16 5.69
CA VAL A 252 6.77 -3.21 5.32
C VAL A 252 5.35 -2.75 5.62
N ASP A 253 5.17 -2.15 6.80
CA ASP A 253 4.22 -1.06 7.04
C ASP A 253 4.33 0.00 5.96
N LEU A 254 3.43 0.94 5.73
CA LEU A 254 3.57 1.88 4.59
C LEU A 254 3.63 1.31 3.12
N THR A 255 4.11 0.11 2.80
CA THR A 255 4.09 -0.49 1.46
C THR A 255 2.67 -0.98 1.15
N ALA A 256 2.05 -0.43 0.09
CA ALA A 256 0.71 -0.77 -0.35
C ALA A 256 0.67 -1.86 -1.41
N ALA A 257 1.72 -2.04 -2.23
CA ALA A 257 1.76 -3.12 -3.21
C ALA A 257 1.72 -4.50 -2.51
N PRO A 258 0.69 -5.34 -2.73
CA PRO A 258 0.52 -6.59 -1.97
C PRO A 258 1.69 -7.56 -2.11
N ASP A 259 2.15 -7.81 -3.34
CA ASP A 259 3.25 -8.75 -3.60
C ASP A 259 4.58 -8.26 -3.02
N THR A 260 4.87 -6.96 -3.19
CA THR A 260 6.07 -6.33 -2.61
C THR A 260 6.01 -6.40 -1.09
N LYS A 261 4.89 -6.04 -0.47
CA LYS A 261 4.70 -6.15 0.98
C LYS A 261 4.95 -7.57 1.48
N ALA A 262 4.35 -8.58 0.84
CA ALA A 262 4.54 -9.98 1.21
C ALA A 262 6.00 -10.42 1.08
N THR A 263 6.67 -10.00 0.01
CA THR A 263 8.10 -10.28 -0.23
C THR A 263 8.98 -9.68 0.88
N LEU A 264 8.79 -8.40 1.20
CA LEU A 264 9.58 -7.71 2.23
C LEU A 264 9.29 -8.26 3.64
N GLN A 265 8.04 -8.62 3.91
CA GLN A 265 7.66 -9.28 5.16
C GLN A 265 8.36 -10.64 5.30
N ALA A 266 8.33 -11.46 4.26
CA ALA A 266 9.02 -12.77 4.26
C ALA A 266 10.54 -12.62 4.39
N ALA A 267 11.15 -11.63 3.74
CA ALA A 267 12.57 -11.32 3.89
C ALA A 267 12.94 -10.99 5.34
N LEU A 268 12.07 -10.25 6.04
CA LEU A 268 12.25 -9.89 7.44
C LEU A 268 12.04 -11.09 8.38
N GLU A 269 11.06 -11.95 8.08
CA GLU A 269 10.71 -13.13 8.87
C GLU A 269 11.73 -14.28 8.72
N ALA A 270 12.49 -14.33 7.63
CA ALA A 270 13.51 -15.34 7.39
C ALA A 270 14.57 -15.41 8.50
N LYS A 271 14.78 -14.34 9.30
CA LYS A 271 15.64 -14.33 10.52
C LYS A 271 17.00 -15.04 10.37
N GLY A 272 17.62 -14.96 9.20
CA GLY A 272 18.89 -15.62 8.93
C GLY A 272 18.78 -17.13 8.66
N ASP A 273 17.63 -17.62 8.23
CA ASP A 273 17.55 -18.86 7.45
C ASP A 273 17.93 -18.54 5.99
N GLU A 274 18.98 -19.21 5.51
CA GLU A 274 19.49 -19.02 4.15
C GLU A 274 18.53 -19.57 3.10
N ALA A 275 17.87 -20.71 3.39
CA ALA A 275 16.93 -21.32 2.46
C ALA A 275 15.69 -20.44 2.25
N SER A 276 15.08 -19.96 3.35
CA SER A 276 13.97 -19.00 3.27
C SER A 276 14.36 -17.70 2.57
N SER A 277 15.57 -17.18 2.84
CA SER A 277 16.06 -15.96 2.17
C SER A 277 16.20 -16.16 0.65
N ALA A 278 16.72 -17.32 0.22
CA ALA A 278 16.87 -17.65 -1.19
C ALA A 278 15.51 -17.78 -1.91
N GLU A 279 14.50 -18.38 -1.26
CA GLU A 279 13.14 -18.50 -1.80
C GLU A 279 12.49 -17.11 -2.01
N VAL A 280 12.63 -16.21 -1.03
CA VAL A 280 12.09 -14.84 -1.10
C VAL A 280 12.74 -14.06 -2.26
N LEU A 281 14.05 -14.19 -2.43
CA LEU A 281 14.78 -13.54 -3.52
C LEU A 281 14.35 -14.08 -4.89
N ALA A 282 14.15 -15.40 -5.00
CA ALA A 282 13.65 -16.02 -6.23
C ALA A 282 12.23 -15.53 -6.58
N PHE A 283 11.35 -15.43 -5.58
CA PHE A 283 10.02 -14.87 -5.77
C PHE A 283 10.07 -13.40 -6.23
N ALA A 284 10.94 -12.59 -5.63
CA ALA A 284 11.11 -11.18 -5.97
C ALA A 284 11.61 -10.97 -7.42
N GLU A 285 12.59 -11.75 -7.87
CA GLU A 285 13.14 -11.70 -9.23
C GLU A 285 12.10 -12.15 -10.27
N ALA A 286 11.35 -13.22 -9.99
CA ALA A 286 10.27 -13.72 -10.85
C ALA A 286 9.13 -12.70 -11.05
N ARG A 287 8.85 -11.86 -10.04
CA ARG A 287 7.83 -10.80 -10.13
C ARG A 287 8.33 -9.55 -10.86
N THR A 288 9.62 -9.25 -10.78
CA THR A 288 10.21 -8.06 -11.43
C THR A 288 10.32 -8.23 -12.95
N THR A 289 10.48 -9.46 -13.43
CA THR A 289 10.65 -9.78 -14.87
C THR A 289 9.35 -9.73 -15.67
N ARG A 290 8.19 -9.49 -15.04
CA ARG A 290 6.91 -9.35 -15.73
C ARG A 290 6.75 -7.90 -16.22
N PRO A 291 6.78 -7.64 -17.55
CA PRO A 291 6.61 -6.29 -18.10
C PRO A 291 5.19 -5.75 -17.87
#